data_AF-A0A379VQG1-F1
#
_entry.id   AF-A0A379VQG1-F1
#
_cell.length_a   1.000
_cell.length_b   1.000
_cell.length_c   1.000
_cell.angle_alpha   90.00
_cell.angle_beta   90.00
_cell.angle_gamma   90.00
#
_symmetry.space_group_name_H-M   'P 1'
#
loop_
_entity.id
_entity.type
_entity.pdbx_description
1 polymer ?
#
loop_
_entity_poly.entity_id
_entity_poly.type
_entity_poly.pdbx_seq_one_letter_code
_entity_poly.pdbx_strand_id
1 'polypeptide(L)'
;MNQRVFDYHWLDTNLRKALENDQLLIHYQPKITWRGEVRSLEALVRWQSPERGLIPPLEFISYAEESGLIVPLGRWVILDVVRQIAKWRDKGINLRVAVNFRRDNWPTRRFLLRLNRLCTI
;
A
#
# COMPACT_ATOMS: atom_id res chain seq x y z
N MET A 1 -1.62 18.65 -27.90
CA MET A 1 -1.81 17.18 -28.04
C MET A 1 -1.65 16.57 -26.66
N ASN A 2 -2.67 15.90 -26.11
CA ASN A 2 -2.86 15.75 -24.66
C ASN A 2 -1.86 14.81 -23.97
N GLN A 3 -0.82 15.38 -23.36
CA GLN A 3 0.11 14.70 -22.44
C GLN A 3 -0.62 13.78 -21.44
N ARG A 4 -1.75 14.27 -20.89
CA ARG A 4 -2.61 13.56 -19.93
C ARG A 4 -3.17 12.22 -20.43
N VAL A 5 -3.47 12.11 -21.73
CA VAL A 5 -4.06 10.87 -22.31
C VAL A 5 -3.00 9.77 -22.43
N PHE A 6 -1.77 10.13 -22.80
CA PHE A 6 -0.66 9.18 -22.86
C PHE A 6 -0.23 8.70 -21.48
N ASP A 7 -0.25 9.59 -20.48
CA ASP A 7 0.04 9.21 -19.10
C ASP A 7 -1.01 8.26 -18.51
N TYR A 8 -2.30 8.47 -18.81
CA TYR A 8 -3.36 7.56 -18.39
C TYR A 8 -3.22 6.15 -18.98
N HIS A 9 -2.92 6.05 -20.28
CA HIS A 9 -2.76 4.74 -20.92
C HIS A 9 -1.55 3.98 -20.37
N TRP A 10 -0.46 4.69 -20.07
CA TRP A 10 0.71 4.09 -19.42
C TRP A 10 0.36 3.60 -18.00
N LEU A 11 -0.38 4.37 -17.21
CA LEU A 11 -0.80 3.97 -15.87
C LEU A 11 -1.70 2.73 -15.88
N ASP A 12 -2.66 2.63 -16.81
CA ASP A 12 -3.52 1.45 -16.95
C ASP A 12 -2.71 0.17 -17.19
N THR A 13 -1.81 0.24 -18.17
CA THR A 13 -1.02 -0.91 -18.59
C THR A 13 -0.02 -1.35 -17.52
N ASN A 14 0.53 -0.40 -16.77
CA ASN A 14 1.66 -0.67 -15.88
C ASN A 14 1.25 -0.84 -14.41
N LEU A 15 0.16 -0.22 -13.93
CA LEU A 15 -0.25 -0.39 -12.53
C LEU A 15 -0.72 -1.83 -12.25
N ARG A 16 -1.39 -2.48 -13.22
CA ARG A 16 -1.75 -3.90 -13.12
C ARG A 16 -0.51 -4.78 -13.03
N LYS A 17 0.48 -4.54 -13.88
CA LYS A 17 1.77 -5.23 -13.85
C LYS A 17 2.52 -4.97 -12.55
N ALA A 18 2.46 -3.76 -12.02
CA ALA A 18 3.14 -3.37 -10.80
C ALA A 18 2.64 -4.15 -9.57
N LEU A 19 1.35 -4.47 -9.54
CA LEU A 19 0.73 -5.32 -8.50
C LEU A 19 1.23 -6.76 -8.54
N GLU A 20 1.70 -7.24 -9.69
CA GLU A 20 2.13 -8.62 -9.92
C GLU A 20 3.65 -8.80 -9.92
N ASN A 21 4.42 -7.76 -10.28
CA ASN A 21 5.85 -7.84 -10.57
C ASN A 21 6.74 -7.13 -9.53
N ASP A 22 6.34 -7.11 -8.25
CA ASP A 22 7.13 -6.54 -7.14
C ASP A 22 7.61 -5.09 -7.35
N GLN A 23 6.85 -4.29 -8.09
CA GLN A 23 7.18 -2.88 -8.37
C GLN A 23 6.58 -1.91 -7.33
N LEU A 24 5.72 -2.42 -6.47
CA LEU A 24 5.16 -1.67 -5.36
C LEU A 24 5.95 -1.98 -4.09
N LEU A 25 6.13 -0.96 -3.26
CA LEU A 25 6.75 -1.09 -1.95
C LEU A 25 6.05 -0.20 -0.93
N ILE A 26 6.23 -0.51 0.35
CA ILE A 26 5.68 0.28 1.45
C ILE A 26 6.82 1.02 2.16
N HIS A 27 6.72 2.34 2.20
CA HIS A 27 7.51 3.15 3.13
C HIS A 27 6.75 3.31 4.43
N TYR A 28 7.45 3.26 5.56
CA TYR A 28 6.86 3.39 6.89
C TYR A 28 7.28 4.72 7.52
N GLN A 29 6.31 5.62 7.71
CA GLN A 29 6.54 6.91 8.35
C GLN A 29 6.27 6.82 9.86
N PRO A 30 7.26 7.08 10.73
CA PRO A 30 7.05 7.07 12.17
C PRO A 30 6.12 8.18 12.66
N LYS A 31 5.21 7.84 13.57
CA LYS A 31 4.45 8.79 14.38
C LYS A 31 5.09 8.86 15.76
N ILE A 32 5.76 9.99 16.01
CA ILE A 32 6.50 10.25 17.24
C ILE A 32 5.66 11.03 18.25
N THR A 33 5.85 10.74 19.53
CA THR A 33 5.31 11.57 20.63
C THR A 33 6.11 12.86 20.76
N TRP A 34 5.60 13.80 21.54
CA TRP A 34 6.35 14.99 21.95
C TRP A 34 7.65 14.67 22.70
N ARG A 35 7.77 13.46 23.26
CA ARG A 35 8.99 12.96 23.95
C ARG A 35 9.99 12.28 23.00
N GLY A 36 9.70 12.22 21.69
CA GLY A 36 10.57 11.58 20.70
C GLY A 36 10.37 10.06 20.57
N GLU A 37 9.45 9.47 21.32
CA GLU A 37 9.18 8.02 21.24
C GLU A 37 8.31 7.67 20.02
N VAL A 38 8.66 6.62 19.28
CA VAL A 38 7.84 6.08 18.19
C VAL A 38 6.67 5.26 18.76
N ARG A 39 5.43 5.65 18.48
CA ARG A 39 4.22 4.95 18.97
C ARG A 39 3.53 4.09 17.92
N SER A 40 3.66 4.48 16.67
CA SER A 40 3.06 3.78 15.53
C SER A 40 3.75 4.21 14.24
N LEU A 41 3.49 3.48 13.18
CA LEU A 41 3.94 3.79 11.83
C LEU A 41 2.73 4.05 10.93
N GLU A 42 2.92 4.83 9.87
CA GLU A 42 1.99 4.91 8.75
C GLU A 42 2.60 4.22 7.53
N ALA A 43 1.87 3.26 6.96
CA ALA A 43 2.24 2.58 5.74
C ALA A 43 1.84 3.43 4.54
N LEU A 44 2.83 3.83 3.75
CA LEU A 44 2.66 4.67 2.58
C LEU A 44 3.15 3.91 1.34
N VAL A 45 2.21 3.58 0.45
CA VAL A 45 2.54 2.90 -0.80
C VAL A 45 3.39 3.78 -1.71
N ARG A 46 4.36 3.16 -2.36
CA ARG A 46 5.24 3.73 -3.37
C ARG A 46 5.26 2.80 -4.56
N TRP A 47 5.40 3.39 -5.74
CA TRP A 47 5.54 2.63 -6.97
C TRP A 47 6.90 2.94 -7.58
N GLN A 48 7.77 1.92 -7.56
CA GLN A 48 9.06 1.94 -8.22
C GLN A 48 8.90 1.32 -9.62
N SER A 49 8.63 2.16 -10.63
CA SER A 49 8.61 1.71 -12.01
C SER A 49 10.04 1.47 -12.50
N PRO A 50 10.30 0.35 -13.20
CA PRO A 50 11.59 0.12 -13.86
C PRO A 50 11.92 1.19 -14.90
N GLU A 51 10.92 1.73 -15.59
CA GLU A 51 11.09 2.65 -16.71
C GLU A 51 11.09 4.12 -16.28
N ARG A 52 10.26 4.48 -15.29
CA ARG A 52 10.02 5.87 -14.87
C ARG A 52 10.56 6.19 -13.47
N GLY A 53 11.12 5.21 -12.76
CA GLY A 53 11.58 5.39 -11.39
C GLY A 53 10.41 5.53 -10.41
N LEU A 54 10.58 6.35 -9.38
CA LEU A 54 9.58 6.51 -8.32
C LEU A 54 8.40 7.35 -8.82
N ILE A 55 7.24 6.72 -9.00
CA ILE A 55 6.01 7.40 -9.38
C ILE A 55 5.34 8.01 -8.14
N PRO A 56 4.96 9.30 -8.17
CA PRO A 56 4.26 9.95 -7.06
C PRO A 56 2.92 9.27 -6.75
N PRO A 57 2.60 9.04 -5.45
CA PRO A 57 1.32 8.45 -5.04
C PRO A 57 0.09 9.17 -5.60
N LEU A 58 0.15 10.50 -5.70
CA LEU A 58 -0.98 11.30 -6.17
C LEU A 58 -1.38 10.94 -7.62
N GLU A 59 -0.41 10.55 -8.45
CA GLU A 59 -0.65 10.21 -9.85
C GLU A 59 -1.36 8.86 -9.99
N PHE A 60 -0.79 7.81 -9.39
CA PHE A 60 -1.34 6.46 -9.58
C PHE A 60 -2.53 6.15 -8.67
N ILE A 61 -2.67 6.82 -7.51
CA ILE A 61 -3.84 6.63 -6.64
C ILE A 61 -5.10 7.18 -7.31
N SER A 62 -5.04 8.39 -7.88
CA SER A 62 -6.17 8.98 -8.60
C SER A 62 -6.63 8.07 -9.74
N TYR A 63 -5.66 7.57 -10.52
CA TYR A 63 -5.94 6.60 -11.58
C TYR A 63 -6.53 5.28 -11.04
N ALA A 64 -5.98 4.73 -9.95
CA ALA A 64 -6.47 3.51 -9.34
C ALA A 64 -7.93 3.64 -8.86
N GLU A 65 -8.30 4.82 -8.37
CA GLU A 65 -9.68 5.09 -7.93
C GLU A 65 -10.66 5.10 -9.11
N GLU A 66 -10.31 5.79 -10.20
CA GLU A 66 -11.16 5.87 -11.39
C GLU A 66 -11.28 4.53 -12.14
N SER A 67 -10.19 3.75 -12.20
CA SER A 67 -10.15 2.45 -12.88
C SER A 67 -10.68 1.28 -12.03
N GLY A 68 -10.97 1.51 -10.75
CA GLY A 68 -11.33 0.45 -9.79
C GLY A 68 -10.15 -0.39 -9.29
N LEU A 69 -8.92 -0.15 -9.77
CA LEU A 69 -7.71 -0.81 -9.28
C LEU A 69 -7.34 -0.46 -7.83
N ILE A 70 -8.00 0.54 -7.24
CA ILE A 70 -7.84 0.89 -5.83
C ILE A 70 -8.19 -0.29 -4.91
N VAL A 71 -9.09 -1.18 -5.32
CA VAL A 71 -9.47 -2.39 -4.56
C VAL A 71 -8.32 -3.40 -4.51
N PRO A 72 -7.81 -3.92 -5.65
CA PRO A 72 -6.67 -4.84 -5.63
C PRO A 72 -5.41 -4.18 -5.04
N LEU A 73 -5.19 -2.88 -5.26
CA LEU A 73 -4.09 -2.15 -4.64
C LEU A 73 -4.20 -2.13 -3.10
N GLY A 74 -5.36 -1.76 -2.56
CA GLY A 74 -5.58 -1.78 -1.11
C GLY A 74 -5.39 -3.18 -0.51
N ARG A 75 -5.84 -4.23 -1.22
CA ARG A 75 -5.62 -5.61 -0.81
C ARG A 75 -4.13 -5.97 -0.78
N TRP A 76 -3.38 -5.58 -1.80
CA TRP A 76 -1.94 -5.80 -1.88
C TRP A 76 -1.23 -5.12 -0.70
N VAL A 77 -1.53 -3.84 -0.45
CA VAL A 77 -0.95 -3.05 0.66
C VAL A 77 -1.20 -3.73 2.01
N ILE A 78 -2.43 -4.15 2.29
CA ILE A 78 -2.75 -4.76 3.59
C ILE A 78 -2.01 -6.08 3.79
N LEU A 79 -1.93 -6.92 2.74
CA LEU A 79 -1.21 -8.19 2.81
C LEU A 79 0.29 -7.98 3.06
N ASP A 80 0.89 -7.00 2.38
CA ASP A 80 2.31 -6.68 2.58
C ASP A 80 2.58 -6.16 4.00
N VAL A 81 1.78 -5.20 4.47
CA VAL A 81 1.90 -4.63 5.82
C VAL A 81 1.72 -5.71 6.90
N VAL A 82 0.76 -6.62 6.74
CA VAL A 82 0.55 -7.72 7.69
C VAL A 82 1.76 -8.66 7.75
N ARG A 83 2.34 -9.01 6.60
CA ARG A 83 3.58 -9.80 6.56
C ARG A 83 4.74 -9.05 7.22
N GLN A 84 4.85 -7.74 6.99
CA GLN A 84 5.90 -6.93 7.59
C GLN A 84 5.75 -6.83 9.12
N ILE A 85 4.52 -6.69 9.62
CA ILE A 85 4.23 -6.70 11.06
C ILE A 85 4.62 -8.04 11.69
N ALA A 86 4.30 -9.16 11.05
CA ALA A 86 4.70 -10.48 11.54
C ALA A 86 6.24 -10.58 11.66
N LYS A 87 6.98 -10.20 10.61
CA LYS A 87 8.46 -10.15 10.63
C LYS A 87 9.02 -9.26 11.74
N TRP A 88 8.35 -8.17 12.08
CA TRP A 88 8.74 -7.29 13.18
C TRP A 88 8.45 -7.91 14.55
N ARG A 89 7.31 -8.57 14.71
CA ARG A 89 6.96 -9.29 15.94
C ARG A 89 7.97 -10.40 16.25
N ASP A 90 8.40 -11.15 15.24
CA ASP A 90 9.44 -12.18 15.38
C ASP A 90 10.78 -11.61 15.90
N LYS A 91 11.01 -10.31 15.68
CA LYS A 91 12.18 -9.57 16.15
C LYS A 91 11.93 -8.82 17.47
N GLY A 92 10.78 -9.03 18.13
CA GLY A 92 10.39 -8.34 19.36
C GLY A 92 9.90 -6.90 19.16
N ILE A 93 9.71 -6.45 17.91
CA ILE A 93 9.24 -5.10 17.59
C ILE A 93 7.71 -5.08 17.52
N ASN A 94 7.08 -4.53 18.56
CA ASN A 94 5.63 -4.44 18.67
C ASN A 94 5.12 -3.02 18.38
N LEU A 95 4.96 -2.70 17.08
CA LEU A 95 4.46 -1.41 16.63
C LEU A 95 3.09 -1.55 15.94
N ARG A 96 2.22 -0.57 16.19
CA ARG A 96 0.97 -0.42 15.41
C ARG A 96 1.29 0.23 14.07
N VAL A 97 0.68 -0.25 13.00
CA VAL A 97 0.80 0.34 11.67
C VAL A 97 -0.58 0.78 11.19
N ALA A 98 -0.70 2.05 10.80
CA ALA A 98 -1.86 2.60 10.14
C ALA A 98 -1.75 2.39 8.62
N VAL A 99 -2.84 1.99 7.98
CA VAL A 99 -2.93 1.81 6.52
C VAL A 99 -4.06 2.70 6.01
N ASN A 100 -3.81 3.42 4.91
CA ASN A 100 -4.82 4.25 4.25
C ASN A 100 -5.64 3.41 3.26
N PHE A 101 -6.96 3.58 3.26
CA PHE A 101 -7.88 2.88 2.37
C PHE A 101 -9.07 3.78 2.03
N ARG A 102 -9.64 3.58 0.84
CA ARG A 102 -10.89 4.22 0.46
C ARG A 102 -12.06 3.63 1.25
N ARG A 103 -12.93 4.48 1.77
CA ARG A 103 -14.05 4.11 2.66
C ARG A 103 -15.01 3.10 2.03
N ASP A 104 -15.36 3.31 0.77
CA ASP A 104 -16.36 2.50 0.06
C ASP A 104 -15.83 1.11 -0.34
N ASN A 105 -14.52 0.91 -0.23
CA ASN A 105 -13.81 -0.31 -0.62
C ASN A 105 -13.21 -1.04 0.60
N TRP A 106 -13.85 -0.89 1.77
CA TRP A 106 -13.46 -1.59 2.99
C TRP A 106 -13.46 -3.11 2.77
N PRO A 107 -12.41 -3.83 3.19
CA PRO A 107 -12.36 -5.27 2.97
C PRO A 107 -13.53 -5.97 3.65
N THR A 108 -14.12 -6.93 2.95
CA THR A 108 -15.22 -7.73 3.51
C THR A 108 -14.80 -8.41 4.83
N ARG A 109 -15.77 -8.68 5.72
CA ARG A 109 -15.53 -9.38 6.99
C ARG A 109 -14.70 -10.66 6.83
N ARG A 110 -14.88 -11.38 5.71
CA ARG A 110 -14.11 -12.59 5.36
C ARG A 110 -12.63 -12.30 5.13
N PHE A 111 -12.28 -11.15 4.55
CA PHE A 111 -10.90 -10.72 4.38
C PHE A 111 -10.23 -10.44 5.73
N LEU A 112 -10.90 -9.69 6.60
CA LEU A 112 -10.39 -9.37 7.94
C LEU A 112 -10.14 -10.63 8.79
N LEU A 113 -11.03 -11.62 8.72
CA LEU A 113 -10.84 -12.91 9.38
C LEU A 113 -9.60 -13.67 8.86
N ARG A 114 -9.30 -13.54 7.55
CA ARG A 114 -8.11 -14.15 6.94
C ARG A 114 -6.82 -13.45 7.39
N LEU A 115 -6.84 -12.14 7.58
CA LEU A 115 -5.70 -11.39 8.13
C LEU A 115 -5.40 -11.82 9.55
N ASN A 116 -6.43 -12.05 10.38
CA ASN A 116 -6.22 -12.42 11.77
C ASN A 116 -5.43 -13.74 11.88
N ARG A 117 -5.67 -14.70 10.97
CA ARG A 117 -4.91 -15.95 10.91
C ARG A 117 -3.43 -15.76 10.56
N LEU A 118 -3.09 -14.73 9.78
CA LEU A 118 -1.70 -14.43 9.42
C LEU A 118 -0.92 -13.74 10.57
N CYS A 119 -1.65 -13.13 11.51
CA CYS A 119 -1.07 -12.42 12.66
C CYS A 119 -1.03 -13.25 13.96
N THR A 120 -1.53 -14.50 13.96
CA THR A 120 -1.65 -15.37 15.16
C THR A 120 -0.67 -16.56 15.13
N ILE A 121 0.42 -16.44 14.38
CA ILE A 121 1.55 -17.39 14.41
C ILE A 121 2.69 -16.71 15.17
#